data_AF-A0A258LTR5-F1
#
_entry.id   AF-A0A258LTR5-F1
#
_cell.length_a   1.000
_cell.length_b   1.000
_cell.length_c   1.000
_cell.angle_alpha   90.00
_cell.angle_beta   90.00
_cell.angle_gamma   90.00
#
_symmetry.space_group_name_H-M   'P 1'
#
loop_
_entity.id
_entity.type
_entity.pdbx_description
1 polymer ?
#
loop_
_entity_poly.entity_id
_entity_poly.type
_entity_poly.pdbx_seq_one_letter_code
_entity_poly.pdbx_strand_id
1 'polypeptide(L)'
;MNNQYKAWCCIGIASLLGACANNSDPYQNTAYPQSYTQSGGYGSSPQLISSAQLQSLVSPIALYPDSLLSLMLLASTYPLEVAEAYNWRRSNSSLSGAGLQDALKAQSWNDSVKSLISFPQA
;
A
#
# COMPACT_ATOMS: atom_id res chain seq x y z
N MET A 1 -15.23 49.70 -30.61
CA MET A 1 -15.08 49.41 -32.06
C MET A 1 -15.40 47.97 -32.46
N ASN A 2 -14.92 46.93 -31.75
CA ASN A 2 -14.72 45.62 -32.38
C ASN A 2 -15.45 44.50 -31.63
N ASN A 3 -16.74 44.32 -31.90
CA ASN A 3 -17.64 43.36 -31.25
C ASN A 3 -17.95 42.13 -32.14
N GLN A 4 -16.98 41.65 -32.93
CA GLN A 4 -17.24 40.67 -34.01
C GLN A 4 -16.67 39.26 -33.79
N TYR A 5 -16.18 38.93 -32.60
CA TYR A 5 -15.72 37.58 -32.26
C TYR A 5 -16.67 36.84 -31.31
N LYS A 6 -17.73 37.50 -30.83
CA LYS A 6 -18.61 36.97 -29.78
C LYS A 6 -19.80 36.16 -30.30
N ALA A 7 -20.03 36.13 -31.62
CA ALA A 7 -21.22 35.53 -32.23
C ALA A 7 -20.99 34.18 -32.93
N TRP A 8 -19.74 33.69 -33.01
CA TRP A 8 -19.41 32.50 -33.82
C TRP A 8 -18.97 31.27 -33.05
N CYS A 9 -19.13 31.25 -31.73
CA CYS A 9 -18.77 30.07 -30.92
C CYS A 9 -19.96 29.40 -30.22
N CYS A 10 -21.20 29.79 -30.54
CA CYS A 10 -22.39 29.29 -29.82
C CYS A 10 -23.08 28.09 -30.47
N ILE A 11 -22.61 27.58 -31.63
CA ILE A 11 -23.27 26.47 -32.34
C ILE A 11 -22.43 25.17 -32.33
N GLY A 12 -21.22 25.18 -31.76
CA GLY A 12 -20.29 24.04 -31.85
C GLY A 12 -20.12 23.14 -30.60
N ILE A 13 -20.70 23.46 -29.44
CA ILE A 13 -20.28 22.82 -28.18
C ILE A 13 -21.50 22.36 -27.35
N ALA A 14 -22.44 21.67 -27.98
CA ALA A 14 -23.62 21.12 -27.30
C ALA A 14 -23.75 19.59 -27.42
N SER A 15 -22.65 18.88 -27.67
CA SER A 15 -22.68 17.41 -27.85
C SER A 15 -21.54 16.64 -27.16
N LEU A 16 -20.95 17.20 -26.08
CA LEU A 16 -19.97 16.48 -25.25
C LEU A 16 -20.38 16.33 -23.77
N LEU A 17 -21.67 16.44 -23.46
CA LEU A 17 -22.23 15.96 -22.18
C LEU A 17 -22.65 14.50 -22.35
N GLY A 18 -21.67 13.62 -22.51
CA GLY A 18 -21.93 12.21 -22.77
C GLY A 18 -20.72 11.30 -22.57
N ALA A 19 -19.90 11.52 -21.53
CA ALA A 19 -18.81 10.57 -21.23
C ALA A 19 -18.21 10.64 -19.81
N CYS A 20 -18.93 11.16 -18.79
CA CYS A 20 -18.44 11.11 -17.40
C CYS A 20 -19.47 10.52 -16.44
N ALA A 21 -20.18 9.47 -16.86
CA ALA A 21 -20.90 8.58 -15.93
C ALA A 21 -20.22 7.21 -15.76
N ASN A 22 -19.14 6.94 -16.51
CA ASN A 22 -18.41 5.68 -16.42
C ASN A 22 -16.99 5.94 -15.91
N ASN A 23 -16.87 6.43 -14.68
CA ASN A 23 -15.66 6.21 -13.90
C ASN A 23 -15.80 4.80 -13.33
N SER A 24 -15.24 3.81 -14.02
CA SER A 24 -15.02 2.51 -13.39
C SER A 24 -14.00 2.73 -12.29
N ASP A 25 -14.49 2.88 -11.06
CA ASP A 25 -13.66 2.85 -9.86
C ASP A 25 -12.71 1.64 -9.99
N PRO A 26 -11.38 1.82 -10.04
CA PRO A 26 -10.44 0.70 -10.04
C PRO A 26 -10.48 -0.08 -8.71
N TYR A 27 -11.28 0.39 -7.74
CA TYR A 27 -11.62 -0.29 -6.50
C TYR A 27 -12.94 -1.06 -6.57
N GLN A 28 -13.46 -1.37 -7.77
CA GLN A 28 -14.46 -2.43 -7.91
C GLN A 28 -13.82 -3.75 -7.48
N ASN A 29 -14.12 -4.06 -6.22
CA ASN A 29 -13.89 -5.28 -5.49
C ASN A 29 -14.35 -6.48 -6.34
N THR A 30 -13.42 -7.04 -7.10
CA THR A 30 -13.55 -8.40 -7.57
C THR A 30 -13.51 -9.25 -6.32
N ALA A 31 -14.66 -9.87 -6.02
CA ALA A 31 -14.86 -10.74 -4.90
C ALA A 31 -13.62 -11.63 -4.70
N TYR A 32 -12.83 -11.29 -3.70
CA TYR A 32 -11.93 -12.25 -3.10
C TYR A 32 -12.79 -13.49 -2.80
N PRO A 33 -12.38 -14.70 -3.19
CA PRO A 33 -13.01 -15.88 -2.62
C PRO A 33 -12.88 -15.78 -1.10
N GLN A 34 -13.98 -15.44 -0.42
CA GLN A 34 -14.12 -15.57 1.03
C GLN A 34 -14.22 -17.06 1.33
N SER A 35 -13.10 -17.78 1.19
CA SER A 35 -12.89 -19.08 1.81
C SER A 35 -12.10 -18.88 3.09
N TYR A 36 -12.67 -18.10 4.01
CA TYR A 36 -12.38 -18.20 5.44
C TYR A 36 -13.66 -17.98 6.24
N THR A 37 -14.77 -18.59 5.80
CA THR A 37 -15.81 -18.95 6.76
C THR A 37 -15.28 -20.12 7.59
N GLN A 38 -14.52 -19.79 8.63
CA GLN A 38 -14.26 -20.73 9.73
C GLN A 38 -15.60 -21.00 10.40
N SER A 39 -16.27 -22.04 9.91
CA SER A 39 -17.40 -22.68 10.56
C SER A 39 -16.99 -22.95 12.01
N GLY A 40 -17.58 -22.21 12.94
CA GLY A 40 -17.39 -22.37 14.38
C GLY A 40 -18.07 -23.63 14.88
N GLY A 41 -17.58 -24.79 14.44
CA GLY A 41 -17.83 -26.07 15.09
C GLY A 41 -16.87 -26.22 16.26
N TYR A 42 -17.27 -25.76 17.44
CA TYR A 42 -16.55 -26.07 18.69
C TYR A 42 -16.82 -27.53 19.08
N GLY A 43 -16.23 -28.46 18.31
CA GLY A 43 -16.43 -29.90 18.49
C GLY A 43 -15.14 -30.72 18.37
N SER A 44 -13.98 -30.07 18.31
CA SER A 44 -12.70 -30.75 18.22
C SER A 44 -11.76 -30.18 19.26
N SER A 45 -11.21 -31.06 20.10
CA SER A 45 -10.06 -30.77 20.96
C SER A 45 -8.98 -30.08 20.10
N PRO A 46 -8.26 -29.07 20.62
CA PRO A 46 -7.19 -28.43 19.85
C PRO A 46 -6.21 -29.51 19.37
N GLN A 47 -6.02 -29.65 18.05
CA GLN A 47 -4.95 -30.49 17.54
C GLN A 47 -3.62 -29.87 17.98
N LEU A 48 -2.86 -30.59 18.79
CA LEU A 48 -1.51 -30.19 19.15
C LEU A 48 -0.61 -30.36 17.93
N ILE A 49 -0.09 -29.24 17.45
CA ILE A 49 0.97 -29.20 16.43
C ILE A 49 2.26 -29.75 17.04
N SER A 50 2.89 -30.69 16.33
CA SER A 50 4.22 -31.19 16.69
C SER A 50 5.29 -30.09 16.56
N SER A 51 6.40 -30.20 17.29
CA SER A 51 7.50 -29.24 17.22
C SER A 51 8.05 -29.08 15.79
N ALA A 52 8.11 -30.17 15.02
CA ALA A 52 8.55 -30.12 13.62
C ALA A 52 7.57 -29.33 12.73
N GLN A 53 6.26 -29.47 12.96
CA GLN A 53 5.25 -28.67 12.27
C GLN A 53 5.34 -27.20 12.66
N LEU A 54 5.49 -26.90 13.96
CA LEU A 54 5.67 -25.52 14.43
C LEU A 54 6.93 -24.90 13.80
N GLN A 55 8.05 -25.61 13.80
CA GLN A 55 9.29 -25.18 13.16
C GLN A 55 9.07 -24.85 11.68
N SER A 56 8.31 -25.68 10.95
CA SER A 56 8.01 -25.43 9.53
C SER A 56 7.17 -24.16 9.33
N LEU A 57 6.26 -23.86 10.26
CA LEU A 57 5.41 -22.67 10.19
C LEU A 57 6.19 -21.38 10.49
N VAL A 58 7.15 -21.42 11.42
CA VAL A 58 7.95 -20.24 11.80
C VAL A 58 9.25 -20.10 11.01
N SER A 59 9.63 -21.11 10.22
CA SER A 59 10.87 -21.08 9.43
C SER A 59 11.01 -19.83 8.54
N PRO A 60 9.94 -19.31 7.88
CA PRO A 60 10.08 -18.12 7.06
C PRO A 60 10.37 -16.84 7.86
N ILE A 61 9.86 -16.74 9.09
CA ILE A 61 10.07 -15.54 9.93
C ILE A 61 11.41 -15.60 10.67
N ALA A 62 11.89 -16.80 11.01
CA ALA A 62 13.14 -17.02 11.75
C ALA A 62 14.42 -16.65 10.97
N LEU A 63 14.34 -16.50 9.65
CA LEU A 63 15.48 -16.06 8.82
C LEU A 63 15.65 -14.54 8.78
N TYR A 64 14.68 -13.77 9.28
CA TYR A 64 14.78 -12.32 9.34
C TYR A 64 15.47 -11.88 10.64
N PRO A 65 16.31 -10.83 10.60
CA PRO A 65 16.93 -10.31 11.81
C PRO A 65 15.88 -9.72 12.75
N ASP A 66 16.00 -10.01 14.05
CA ASP A 66 15.06 -9.52 15.09
C ASP A 66 14.90 -8.00 15.10
N SER A 67 15.93 -7.25 14.71
CA SER A 67 15.90 -5.80 14.57
C SER A 67 14.92 -5.34 13.48
N LEU A 68 14.85 -6.03 12.34
CA LEU A 68 13.89 -5.74 11.28
C LEU A 68 12.46 -6.03 11.75
N LEU A 69 12.26 -7.14 12.45
CA LEU A 69 10.95 -7.50 13.01
C LEU A 69 10.47 -6.47 14.05
N SER A 70 11.37 -5.99 14.89
CA SER A 70 11.09 -4.94 15.87
C SER A 70 10.66 -3.64 15.19
N LEU A 71 11.36 -3.22 14.12
CA LEU A 71 11.00 -2.03 13.34
C LEU A 71 9.66 -2.21 12.63
N MET A 72 9.39 -3.40 12.05
CA MET A 72 8.11 -3.70 11.40
C MET A 72 6.95 -3.65 12.39
N LEU A 73 7.12 -4.22 13.59
CA LEU A 73 6.09 -4.18 14.62
C LEU A 73 5.80 -2.74 15.06
N LEU A 74 6.84 -1.92 15.24
CA LEU A 74 6.66 -0.51 15.60
C LEU A 74 6.00 0.28 14.48
N ALA A 75 6.45 0.11 13.23
CA ALA A 75 5.89 0.77 12.05
C ALA A 75 4.45 0.35 11.76
N SER A 76 4.03 -0.87 12.16
CA SER A 76 2.64 -1.34 11.98
C SER A 76 1.61 -0.47 12.71
N THR A 77 2.04 0.28 13.72
CA THR A 77 1.20 1.25 14.44
C THR A 77 1.00 2.56 13.67
N TYR A 78 1.68 2.74 12.53
CA TYR A 78 1.62 3.91 11.65
C TYR A 78 1.24 3.51 10.20
N PRO A 79 0.09 2.86 9.97
CA PRO A 79 -0.25 2.28 8.66
C PRO A 79 -0.38 3.30 7.53
N LEU A 80 -0.81 4.53 7.84
CA LEU A 80 -0.90 5.61 6.85
C LEU A 80 0.50 6.03 6.36
N GLU A 81 1.44 6.22 7.27
CA GLU A 81 2.83 6.56 6.94
C GLU A 81 3.49 5.46 6.12
N VAL A 82 3.18 4.19 6.40
CA VAL A 82 3.67 3.05 5.60
C VAL A 82 3.15 3.12 4.16
N ALA A 83 1.87 3.46 3.95
CA ALA A 83 1.30 3.61 2.62
C ALA A 83 1.91 4.81 1.86
N GLU A 84 2.12 5.94 2.55
CA GLU A 84 2.79 7.11 1.99
C GLU A 84 4.25 6.81 1.63
N ALA A 85 4.98 6.14 2.52
CA ALA A 85 6.35 5.71 2.31
C ALA A 85 6.48 4.78 1.09
N TYR A 86 5.54 3.85 0.91
CA TYR A 86 5.50 2.98 -0.27
C TYR A 86 5.36 3.80 -1.57
N ASN A 87 4.39 4.71 -1.63
CA ASN A 87 4.17 5.55 -2.80
C ASN A 87 5.37 6.47 -3.07
N TRP A 88 5.91 7.07 -2.01
CA TRP A 88 7.08 7.95 -2.09
C TRP A 88 8.31 7.21 -2.61
N ARG A 89 8.59 6.01 -2.09
CA ARG A 89 9.74 5.19 -2.53
C ARG A 89 9.65 4.82 -4.00
N ARG A 90 8.43 4.55 -4.49
CA ARG A 90 8.17 4.26 -5.90
C ARG A 90 8.44 5.47 -6.80
N SER A 91 7.98 6.65 -6.41
CA SER A 91 8.23 7.91 -7.13
C SER A 91 9.69 8.35 -7.08
N ASN A 92 10.43 7.93 -6.05
CA ASN A 92 11.83 8.29 -5.84
C ASN A 92 12.78 7.10 -6.08
N SER A 93 12.45 6.15 -6.96
CA SER A 93 13.18 4.89 -7.17
C SER A 93 14.68 5.03 -7.49
N SER A 94 15.12 6.18 -8.01
CA SER A 94 16.53 6.49 -8.27
C SER A 94 17.35 6.84 -7.02
N LEU A 95 16.71 7.24 -5.92
CA LEU A 95 17.41 7.62 -4.68
C LEU A 95 18.01 6.41 -3.99
N SER A 96 19.28 6.49 -3.62
CA SER A 96 20.00 5.43 -2.91
C SER A 96 21.06 6.04 -1.98
N GLY A 97 21.61 5.22 -1.08
CA GLY A 97 22.70 5.61 -0.18
C GLY A 97 22.38 6.88 0.61
N ALA A 98 23.37 7.79 0.70
CA ALA A 98 23.23 9.04 1.45
C ALA A 98 22.09 9.94 0.93
N GLY A 99 21.88 10.01 -0.39
CA GLY A 99 20.82 10.83 -0.98
C GLY A 99 19.42 10.37 -0.57
N LEU A 100 19.22 9.05 -0.41
CA LEU A 100 18.00 8.50 0.18
C LEU A 100 17.85 8.94 1.64
N GLN A 101 18.91 8.80 2.44
CA GLN A 101 18.86 9.16 3.87
C GLN A 101 18.56 10.64 4.07
N ASP A 102 19.14 11.52 3.26
CA ASP A 102 18.88 12.96 3.33
C ASP A 102 17.44 13.30 2.93
N ALA A 103 16.91 12.64 1.90
CA ALA A 103 15.52 12.85 1.49
C ALA A 103 14.50 12.33 2.54
N LEU A 104 14.85 11.29 3.30
CA LEU A 104 14.03 10.76 4.39
C LEU A 104 13.94 11.71 5.59
N LYS A 105 14.96 12.54 5.84
CA LYS A 105 14.94 13.54 6.92
C LYS A 105 13.81 14.56 6.76
N ALA A 106 13.40 14.83 5.52
CA ALA A 106 12.30 15.76 5.23
C ALA A 106 10.91 15.15 5.47
N GLN A 107 10.82 13.82 5.65
CA GLN A 107 9.55 13.14 5.88
C GLN A 107 9.16 13.25 7.36
N SER A 108 7.88 13.49 7.65
CA SER A 108 7.37 13.59 9.01
C SER A 108 7.14 12.24 9.70
N TRP A 109 7.37 11.13 8.99
CA TRP A 109 7.12 9.77 9.48
C TRP A 109 7.95 9.41 10.71
N ASN A 110 7.46 8.42 11.45
CA ASN A 110 8.18 7.77 12.52
C ASN A 110 9.50 7.16 12.04
N ASP A 111 10.52 7.14 12.90
CA ASP A 111 11.84 6.61 12.57
C ASP A 111 11.82 5.13 12.22
N SER A 112 10.87 4.34 12.75
CA SER A 112 10.68 2.96 12.31
C SER A 112 10.29 2.87 10.84
N VAL A 113 9.34 3.68 10.38
CA VAL A 113 8.89 3.73 8.98
C VAL A 113 10.05 4.18 8.07
N LYS A 114 10.80 5.23 8.48
CA LYS A 114 11.99 5.69 7.74
C LYS A 114 13.06 4.60 7.65
N SER A 115 13.31 3.90 8.75
CA SER A 115 14.31 2.83 8.81
C SER A 115 13.96 1.67 7.88
N LEU A 116 12.68 1.29 7.79
CA LEU A 116 12.21 0.22 6.91
C LEU A 116 12.50 0.48 5.43
N ILE A 117 12.51 1.74 4.98
CA ILE A 117 12.79 2.12 3.58
C ILE A 117 14.24 1.81 3.17
N SER A 118 15.14 1.71 4.15
CA SER A 118 16.56 1.42 3.91
C SER A 118 16.83 -0.08 3.72
N PHE A 119 15.86 -0.95 4.03
CA PHE A 119 16.01 -2.39 3.82
C PHE A 119 15.73 -2.77 2.36
N PRO A 120 16.50 -3.70 1.79
CA PRO A 120 16.22 -4.24 0.47
C PRO A 120 14.88 -4.99 0.46
N GLN A 121 14.28 -5.10 -0.71
CA GLN A 121 13.14 -6.00 -0.91
C GLN A 121 13.65 -7.43 -0.74
N ALA A 122 12.94 -8.22 0.08
CA ALA A 122 13.18 -9.64 0.28
C ALA A 122 12.68 -10.47 -0.91
#